data_AF-A0A7X8U2L5-F1
#
_entry.id   AF-A0A7X8U2L5-F1
#
_cell.length_a   1.000
_cell.length_b   1.000
_cell.length_c   1.000
_cell.angle_alpha   90.00
_cell.angle_beta   90.00
_cell.angle_gamma   90.00
#
_symmetry.space_group_name_H-M   'P 1'
#
loop_
_entity.id
_entity.type
_entity.pdbx_description
1 polymer ?
#
loop_
_entity_poly.entity_id
_entity_poly.type
_entity_poly.pdbx_seq_one_letter_code
_entity_poly.pdbx_strand_id
1 'polypeptide(L)'
;MYLGIIFGLYVLFTIGLYHILVVKLEERYGVWPWLVFLVIGLLCLYLSWRSSSEALSMWWGYNAFLNLWTIKEMFEQPKRRLSKR
;
A
#
# COMPACT_ATOMS: atom_id res chain seq x y z
N MET A 1 -7.40 -15.38 18.90
CA MET A 1 -7.95 -14.24 19.67
C MET A 1 -7.15 -12.95 19.49
N TYR A 2 -5.81 -12.96 19.62
CA TYR A 2 -4.99 -11.73 19.51
C TYR A 2 -4.63 -11.28 18.09
N LEU A 3 -4.80 -12.15 17.09
CA LEU A 3 -4.45 -11.85 15.69
C LEU A 3 -5.11 -10.57 15.18
N GLY A 4 -6.37 -10.29 15.53
CA GLY A 4 -7.05 -9.07 15.12
C GLY A 4 -6.42 -7.79 15.70
N ILE A 5 -5.97 -7.82 16.95
CA ILE A 5 -5.32 -6.66 17.60
C ILE A 5 -3.95 -6.42 16.97
N ILE A 6 -3.15 -7.48 16.81
CA ILE A 6 -1.81 -7.40 16.20
C ILE A 6 -1.93 -6.94 14.75
N PHE A 7 -2.91 -7.48 14.01
CA PHE A 7 -3.15 -7.08 12.63
C PHE A 7 -3.65 -5.64 12.52
N GLY A 8 -4.53 -5.19 13.41
CA GLY A 8 -4.97 -3.79 13.46
C GLY A 8 -3.81 -2.82 13.69
N LEU A 9 -2.91 -3.13 14.62
CA LEU A 9 -1.69 -2.34 14.85
C LEU A 9 -0.78 -2.34 13.61
N TYR A 10 -0.62 -3.49 12.99
CA TYR A 10 0.14 -3.62 11.74
C TYR A 10 -0.45 -2.76 10.62
N VAL A 11 -1.77 -2.77 10.44
CA VAL A 11 -2.48 -1.96 9.45
C VAL A 11 -2.27 -0.46 9.70
N LEU A 12 -2.47 0.00 10.93
CA LEU A 12 -2.31 1.41 11.29
C LEU A 12 -0.88 1.88 11.01
N PHE A 13 0.10 1.08 11.42
CA PHE A 13 1.51 1.38 11.23
C PHE A 13 1.89 1.45 9.74
N THR A 14 1.46 0.46 8.95
CA THR A 14 1.82 0.37 7.54
C THR A 14 1.14 1.43 6.69
N ILE A 15 -0.13 1.80 6.96
CA ILE A 15 -0.78 2.96 6.30
C ILE A 15 0.02 4.24 6.54
N GLY A 16 0.38 4.53 7.80
CA GLY A 16 1.17 5.72 8.14
C GLY A 16 2.53 5.74 7.45
N LEU A 17 3.21 4.59 7.40
CA LEU A 17 4.50 4.44 6.72
C LEU A 17 4.36 4.70 5.22
N TYR A 18 3.35 4.11 4.57
CA TYR A 18 3.13 4.27 3.13
C TYR A 18 2.79 5.73 2.76
N HIS A 19 2.07 6.48 3.60
CA HIS A 19 1.85 7.91 3.35
C HIS A 19 3.17 8.70 3.27
N ILE A 20 4.08 8.51 4.22
CA ILE A 20 5.38 9.18 4.20
C ILE A 20 6.22 8.71 3.00
N LEU A 21 6.16 7.41 2.71
CA LEU A 21 6.90 6.79 1.62
C LEU A 21 6.47 7.32 0.25
N VAL A 22 5.17 7.49 0.01
CA VAL A 22 4.64 8.05 -1.25
C VAL A 22 5.12 9.47 -1.46
N VAL A 23 5.08 10.32 -0.44
CA VAL A 23 5.54 11.72 -0.55
C VAL A 23 7.01 11.76 -0.92
N LYS A 24 7.86 10.99 -0.22
CA LYS A 24 9.31 10.96 -0.51
C LYS A 24 9.64 10.39 -1.88
N LEU A 25 8.91 9.36 -2.33
CA LEU A 25 9.11 8.79 -3.66
C LEU A 25 8.67 9.75 -4.76
N GLU A 26 7.55 10.43 -4.57
CA GLU A 26 7.05 11.40 -5.54
C GLU A 26 7.97 12.62 -5.63
N GLU A 27 8.51 13.12 -4.52
CA GLU A 27 9.49 14.22 -4.54
C GLU A 27 10.78 13.86 -5.28
N ARG A 28 11.22 12.59 -5.19
CA ARG A 28 12.48 12.14 -5.80
C ARG A 28 12.34 11.66 -7.25
N TYR A 29 11.27 10.93 -7.55
CA TYR A 29 11.09 10.20 -8.82
C TYR A 29 9.78 10.57 -9.55
N GLY A 30 9.00 11.50 -9.02
CA GLY A 30 7.68 11.82 -9.54
C GLY A 30 6.71 10.65 -9.42
N VAL A 31 5.75 10.56 -10.35
CA VAL A 31 4.75 9.49 -10.35
C VAL A 31 5.25 8.16 -10.92
N TRP A 32 6.49 8.07 -11.42
CA TRP A 32 7.02 6.90 -12.13
C TRP A 32 7.03 5.57 -11.34
N PRO A 33 7.28 5.54 -10.01
CA PRO A 33 7.29 4.30 -9.22
C PRO A 33 5.96 3.50 -9.18
N TRP A 34 4.90 3.99 -9.82
CA TRP A 34 3.56 3.41 -9.79
C TRP A 34 3.53 1.97 -10.31
N LEU A 35 4.37 1.68 -11.32
CA LEU A 35 4.51 0.33 -11.88
C LEU A 35 5.02 -0.67 -10.84
N VAL A 36 5.94 -0.25 -9.95
CA VAL A 36 6.48 -1.11 -8.90
C VAL A 36 5.38 -1.49 -7.91
N PHE A 37 4.59 -0.50 -7.46
CA PHE A 37 3.44 -0.75 -6.59
C PHE A 37 2.37 -1.61 -7.25
N LEU A 38 2.16 -1.45 -8.56
CA LEU A 38 1.22 -2.28 -9.32
C LEU A 38 1.67 -3.74 -9.34
N VAL A 39 2.93 -4.00 -9.71
CA VAL A 39 3.48 -5.36 -9.78
C VAL A 39 3.45 -6.02 -8.41
N ILE A 40 3.88 -5.32 -7.36
CA ILE A 40 3.83 -5.83 -5.98
C ILE A 40 2.38 -6.11 -5.57
N GLY A 41 1.45 -5.20 -5.85
CA GLY A 41 0.04 -5.37 -5.54
C GLY A 41 -0.58 -6.61 -6.19
N LEU A 42 -0.30 -6.83 -7.48
CA LEU A 42 -0.78 -8.00 -8.21
C LEU A 42 -0.14 -9.30 -7.73
N LEU A 43 1.15 -9.29 -7.39
CA LEU A 43 1.83 -10.45 -6.78
C LEU A 43 1.20 -10.81 -5.43
N CYS A 44 0.98 -9.82 -4.56
CA CYS A 44 0.32 -10.03 -3.28
C CYS A 44 -1.12 -10.54 -3.47
N LEU A 45 -1.85 -10.05 -4.47
CA LEU A 45 -3.20 -10.53 -4.79
C LEU A 45 -3.19 -12.01 -5.21
N TYR A 46 -2.24 -12.40 -6.07
CA TYR A 46 -2.08 -13.80 -6.47
C TYR A 46 -1.70 -14.70 -5.28
N LEU A 47 -0.81 -14.23 -4.40
CA LEU A 47 -0.45 -14.95 -3.18
C LEU A 47 -1.64 -15.07 -2.20
N SER A 48 -2.48 -14.03 -2.11
CA SER A 48 -3.72 -14.06 -1.32
C SER A 48 -4.67 -15.16 -1.80
N TRP A 49 -4.81 -15.33 -3.13
CA TRP A 49 -5.64 -16.38 -3.73
C TRP A 49 -5.07 -17.78 -3.45
N ARG A 50 -3.74 -17.93 -3.52
CA ARG A 50 -3.06 -19.22 -3.31
C ARG A 50 -2.87 -19.61 -1.83
N SER A 51 -3.22 -18.74 -0.90
CA SER A 51 -2.94 -18.92 0.52
C SER A 51 -3.75 -20.07 1.13
N SER A 52 -3.08 -20.92 1.91
CA SER A 52 -3.69 -22.10 2.52
C SER A 52 -4.46 -21.80 3.82
N SER A 53 -4.25 -20.64 4.44
CA SER A 53 -4.94 -20.23 5.66
C SER A 53 -5.59 -18.85 5.49
N GLU A 54 -6.73 -18.65 6.15
CA GLU A 54 -7.45 -17.37 6.14
C GLU A 54 -6.57 -16.21 6.63
N ALA A 55 -5.76 -16.44 7.66
CA ALA A 55 -4.87 -15.43 8.22
C ALA A 55 -3.80 -14.97 7.20
N LEU A 56 -3.21 -15.90 6.44
CA LEU A 56 -2.26 -15.57 5.38
C LEU A 56 -2.95 -14.90 4.20
N SER A 57 -4.14 -15.39 3.81
CA SER A 57 -4.93 -14.77 2.75
C SER A 57 -5.28 -13.31 3.11
N MET A 58 -5.76 -13.05 4.33
CA MET A 58 -6.00 -11.68 4.81
C MET A 58 -4.74 -10.82 4.80
N TRP A 59 -3.60 -11.35 5.24
CA TRP A 59 -2.35 -10.60 5.28
C TRP A 59 -1.87 -10.20 3.88
N TRP A 60 -1.91 -11.14 2.92
CA TRP A 60 -1.56 -10.87 1.53
C TRP A 60 -2.57 -9.95 0.84
N GLY A 61 -3.86 -10.15 1.06
CA GLY A 61 -4.92 -9.31 0.52
C GLY A 61 -4.80 -7.86 1.01
N TYR A 62 -4.54 -7.67 2.29
CA TYR A 62 -4.27 -6.34 2.85
C TYR A 62 -3.07 -5.66 2.18
N ASN A 63 -1.94 -6.35 2.07
CA ASN A 63 -0.75 -5.81 1.41
C ASN A 63 -1.00 -5.51 -0.07
N ALA A 64 -1.80 -6.32 -0.77
CA ALA A 64 -2.18 -6.07 -2.14
C ALA A 64 -2.92 -4.74 -2.28
N PHE A 65 -3.99 -4.54 -1.50
CA PHE A 65 -4.78 -3.31 -1.56
C PHE A 65 -4.05 -2.09 -1.00
N LEU A 66 -3.16 -2.26 -0.02
CA LEU A 66 -2.27 -1.18 0.44
C LEU A 66 -1.41 -0.65 -0.72
N ASN A 67 -0.76 -1.55 -1.47
CA ASN A 67 0.07 -1.18 -2.62
C ASN A 67 -0.77 -0.60 -3.77
N LEU A 68 -1.93 -1.16 -4.07
CA LEU A 68 -2.81 -0.62 -5.11
C LEU A 68 -3.37 0.76 -4.74
N TRP A 69 -3.73 0.99 -3.48
CA TRP A 69 -4.16 2.30 -2.99
C TRP A 69 -3.05 3.34 -3.08
N THR A 70 -1.82 2.92 -2.80
CA THR A 70 -0.61 3.77 -2.87
C THR A 70 -0.41 4.35 -4.26
N ILE A 71 -0.77 3.63 -5.33
CA ILE A 71 -0.76 4.14 -6.71
C ILE A 71 -1.67 5.35 -6.83
N LYS A 72 -2.93 5.24 -6.39
CA LYS A 72 -3.90 6.34 -6.41
C LYS A 72 -3.38 7.55 -5.62
N GLU A 73 -2.86 7.31 -4.41
CA GLU A 73 -2.30 8.37 -3.56
C GLU A 73 -1.14 9.09 -4.27
N MET A 74 -0.26 8.35 -4.96
CA MET A 74 0.89 8.92 -5.66
C MET A 74 0.48 9.82 -6.84
N PHE A 75 -0.61 9.51 -7.55
CA PHE A 75 -1.16 10.39 -8.59
C PHE A 75 -1.92 11.61 -8.02
N GLU A 76 -2.38 11.54 -6.78
CA GLU A 76 -3.06 12.66 -6.11
C GLU A 76 -2.09 13.65 -5.43
N GLN A 77 -0.91 13.20 -4.97
CA GLN A 77 0.07 14.07 -4.31
C GLN A 77 0.45 15.33 -5.12
N PRO A 78 0.74 15.25 -6.43
CA PRO A 78 1.07 16.43 -7.22
C PRO A 78 -0.06 17.47 -7.23
N LYS A 79 -1.32 17.02 -7.29
CA LYS A 79 -2.51 17.89 -7.27
C LYS A 79 -2.64 18.61 -5.93
N ARG A 80 -2.41 17.90 -4.82
CA ARG A 80 -2.45 18.46 -3.46
C ARG A 80 -1.29 19.44 -3.21
N ARG A 81 -0.12 19.21 -3.81
CA ARG A 81 1.00 20.17 -3.77
C ARG A 81 0.67 21.44 -4.54
N LEU A 82 0.10 21.31 -5.74
CA LEU A 82 -0.27 22.45 -6.58
C LEU A 82 -1.40 23.28 -5.98
N SER A 83 -2.34 22.69 -5.25
CA SER A 83 -3.41 23.43 -4.57
C SER A 83 -2.97 24.15 -3.28
N LYS A 84 -1.78 23.83 -2.76
CA LYS A 84 -1.20 24.45 -1.55
C LYS A 84 -0.16 25.53 -1.87
N ARG A 85 0.19 25.72 -3.14
CA ARG A 85 1.00 26.84 -3.64
C ARG A 85 0.08 27.93 -4.15
#